data_AF-A0A1P8FDQ5-F1
#
_entry.id   AF-A0A1P8FDQ5-F1
#
_cell.length_a   1.000
_cell.length_b   1.000
_cell.length_c   1.000
_cell.angle_alpha   90.00
_cell.angle_beta   90.00
_cell.angle_gamma   90.00
#
_symmetry.space_group_name_H-M   'P 1'
#
loop_
_entity.id
_entity.type
_entity.pdbx_description
1 polymer ?
#
loop_
_entity_poly.entity_id
_entity_poly.type
_entity_poly.pdbx_seq_one_letter_code
_entity_poly.pdbx_strand_id
1 'polypeptide(L)'
;MRTSITQLQERARAGEKLAMLTCYDASFAFVCEAAGVDILLIGDSMGMVIQGRDTTHAVTLADTEYHVACVARGCTKPFILADMPFGSFQESKEQAFRNAARLLAAGAQMVKLEGGAHMVETTRFLVDRGVGVCAHIGLTPQSVHTFGGFKVQGKSDAAADQLVADAKALEQAGAAIVLMEAMPATVAARVTAAVKVPTIGIGAGLDVSGQVLVLHDILDLYPGKKARFVKNFMAGAPSIQAAIEAYVKAVKAKTFPGPEHAF
;
A
#
# COMPACT_ATOMS: atom_id res chain seq x y z
N MET A 1 -8.01 20.68 -3.76
CA MET A 1 -7.80 20.15 -2.40
C MET A 1 -7.55 18.66 -2.53
N ARG A 2 -6.59 18.11 -1.78
CA ARG A 2 -6.31 16.67 -1.82
C ARG A 2 -7.49 15.87 -1.27
N THR A 3 -7.65 14.66 -1.78
CA THR A 3 -8.53 13.63 -1.21
C THR A 3 -8.16 13.42 0.25
N SER A 4 -9.16 13.25 1.11
CA SER A 4 -9.02 13.03 2.56
C SER A 4 -9.26 11.56 2.91
N ILE A 5 -8.84 11.16 4.12
CA ILE A 5 -9.14 9.83 4.68
C ILE A 5 -10.65 9.58 4.69
N THR A 6 -11.45 10.56 5.13
CA THR A 6 -12.91 10.46 5.17
C THR A 6 -13.51 10.18 3.80
N GLN A 7 -13.05 10.89 2.77
CA GLN A 7 -13.53 10.65 1.39
C GLN A 7 -13.16 9.25 0.88
N LEU A 8 -11.96 8.74 1.18
CA LEU A 8 -11.59 7.37 0.83
C LEU A 8 -12.49 6.35 1.52
N GLN A 9 -12.78 6.55 2.80
CA GLN A 9 -13.68 5.68 3.57
C GLN A 9 -15.11 5.72 3.05
N GLU A 10 -15.64 6.89 2.72
CA GLU A 10 -16.99 7.06 2.16
C GLU A 10 -17.13 6.34 0.81
N ARG A 11 -16.15 6.52 -0.09
CA ARG A 11 -16.13 5.87 -1.40
C ARG A 11 -16.06 4.34 -1.29
N ALA A 12 -15.19 3.83 -0.41
CA ALA A 12 -15.10 2.40 -0.14
C ALA A 12 -16.42 1.84 0.44
N ARG A 13 -17.05 2.54 1.39
CA ARG A 13 -18.36 2.15 1.94
C ARG A 13 -19.47 2.17 0.90
N ALA A 14 -19.40 3.10 -0.07
CA ALA A 14 -20.30 3.14 -1.22
C ALA A 14 -20.04 2.03 -2.25
N GLY A 15 -19.05 1.17 -2.02
CA GLY A 15 -18.70 0.05 -2.90
C GLY A 15 -17.82 0.45 -4.09
N GLU A 16 -17.33 1.69 -4.14
CA GLU A 16 -16.37 2.13 -5.14
C GLU A 16 -14.98 1.55 -4.83
N LYS A 17 -14.36 0.84 -5.78
CA LYS A 17 -13.01 0.32 -5.60
C LYS A 17 -11.98 1.45 -5.68
N LEU A 18 -11.09 1.49 -4.69
CA LEU A 18 -9.97 2.43 -4.64
C LEU A 18 -8.80 1.91 -5.50
N ALA A 19 -8.29 2.74 -6.41
CA ALA A 19 -7.10 2.43 -7.20
C ALA A 19 -5.87 3.12 -6.60
N MET A 20 -4.90 2.33 -6.15
CA MET A 20 -3.64 2.81 -5.57
C MET A 20 -2.47 2.39 -6.46
N LEU A 21 -1.50 3.28 -6.66
CA LEU A 21 -0.23 2.93 -7.28
C LEU A 21 0.91 3.49 -6.46
N THR A 22 2.06 2.81 -6.51
CA THR A 22 3.28 3.46 -6.02
C THR A 22 3.68 4.63 -6.90
N CYS A 23 4.33 5.63 -6.33
CA CYS A 23 4.83 6.78 -7.07
C CYS A 23 6.01 7.40 -6.32
N TYR A 24 7.02 7.88 -7.05
CA TYR A 24 8.26 8.34 -6.42
C TYR A 24 8.75 9.69 -6.96
N ASP A 25 8.11 10.26 -7.98
CA ASP A 25 8.52 11.54 -8.55
C ASP A 25 7.34 12.38 -9.01
N ALA A 26 7.62 13.66 -9.27
CA ALA A 26 6.61 14.64 -9.64
C ALA A 26 5.97 14.36 -11.02
N SER A 27 6.74 13.82 -11.96
CA SER A 27 6.28 13.58 -13.33
C SER A 27 5.25 12.46 -13.36
N PHE A 28 5.55 11.33 -12.71
CA PHE A 28 4.57 10.25 -12.59
C PHE A 28 3.40 10.64 -11.67
N ALA A 29 3.60 11.47 -10.66
CA ALA A 29 2.50 11.96 -9.82
C ALA A 29 1.47 12.76 -10.64
N PHE A 30 1.94 13.60 -11.56
CA PHE A 30 1.08 14.33 -12.51
C PHE A 30 0.29 13.38 -13.41
N VAL A 31 0.97 12.40 -14.01
CA VAL A 31 0.31 11.42 -14.91
C VAL A 31 -0.69 10.54 -14.15
N CYS A 32 -0.35 10.09 -12.95
CA CYS A 32 -1.25 9.28 -12.11
C CYS A 32 -2.49 10.07 -11.69
N GLU A 33 -2.34 11.36 -11.35
CA GLU A 33 -3.48 12.23 -11.08
C GLU A 33 -4.39 12.38 -12.29
N ALA A 34 -3.82 12.65 -13.48
CA ALA A 34 -4.58 12.78 -14.73
C ALA A 34 -5.35 11.49 -15.07
N ALA A 35 -4.74 10.33 -14.78
CA ALA A 35 -5.33 9.01 -15.01
C ALA A 35 -6.36 8.58 -13.94
N GLY A 36 -6.57 9.37 -12.89
CA GLY A 36 -7.58 9.11 -11.86
C GLY A 36 -7.17 8.11 -10.78
N VAL A 37 -5.87 7.98 -10.48
CA VAL A 37 -5.39 7.21 -9.33
C VAL A 37 -5.87 7.87 -8.03
N ASP A 38 -6.39 7.07 -7.10
CA ASP A 38 -7.00 7.57 -5.86
C ASP A 38 -5.95 7.84 -4.78
N ILE A 39 -4.95 6.96 -4.69
CA ILE A 39 -3.91 6.98 -3.66
C ILE A 39 -2.54 6.75 -4.30
N LEU A 40 -1.58 7.63 -4.01
CA LEU A 40 -0.17 7.47 -4.37
C LEU A 40 0.61 6.97 -3.15
N LEU A 41 1.24 5.81 -3.28
CA LEU A 41 2.08 5.21 -2.24
C LEU A 41 3.57 5.50 -2.54
N ILE A 42 4.20 6.30 -1.69
CA ILE A 42 5.66 6.42 -1.65
C ILE A 42 6.19 5.24 -0.84
N GLY A 43 6.24 4.08 -1.49
CA GLY A 43 6.59 2.81 -0.86
C GLY A 43 8.10 2.58 -0.79
N ASP A 44 8.54 1.81 0.21
CA ASP A 44 9.94 1.38 0.32
C ASP A 44 10.38 0.42 -0.81
N SER A 45 9.43 -0.07 -1.61
CA SER A 45 9.66 -0.69 -2.93
C SER A 45 10.60 0.11 -3.84
N MET A 46 10.75 1.43 -3.63
CA MET A 46 11.79 2.25 -4.26
C MET A 46 13.20 1.68 -4.10
N GLY A 47 13.50 0.98 -3.00
CA GLY A 47 14.80 0.34 -2.78
C GLY A 47 15.15 -0.63 -3.91
N MET A 48 14.14 -1.29 -4.48
CA MET A 48 14.33 -2.21 -5.59
C MET A 48 14.19 -1.49 -6.94
N VAL A 49 13.04 -0.85 -7.19
CA VAL A 49 12.73 -0.34 -8.54
C VAL A 49 13.39 0.99 -8.89
N ILE A 50 13.85 1.77 -7.91
CA ILE A 50 14.58 3.03 -8.11
C ILE A 50 16.06 2.85 -7.80
N GLN A 51 16.39 2.28 -6.63
CA GLN A 51 17.76 2.17 -6.15
C GLN A 51 18.48 0.90 -6.63
N GLY A 52 17.77 -0.03 -7.28
CA GLY A 52 18.36 -1.24 -7.87
C GLY A 52 18.86 -2.27 -6.85
N ARG A 53 18.34 -2.25 -5.62
CA ARG A 53 18.75 -3.18 -4.55
C ARG A 53 17.92 -4.46 -4.58
N ASP A 54 18.44 -5.50 -3.92
CA ASP A 54 17.77 -6.79 -3.84
C ASP A 54 16.58 -6.81 -2.85
N THR A 55 16.58 -5.91 -1.87
CA THR A 55 15.51 -5.80 -0.85
C THR A 55 15.26 -4.34 -0.47
N THR A 56 14.16 -4.09 0.26
CA THR A 56 13.80 -2.74 0.73
C THR A 56 14.53 -2.30 2.01
N HIS A 57 15.32 -3.17 2.66
CA HIS A 57 15.93 -2.90 3.98
C HIS A 57 16.87 -1.70 4.04
N ALA A 58 17.50 -1.36 2.90
CA ALA A 58 18.46 -0.27 2.83
C ALA A 58 17.83 1.08 2.46
N VAL A 59 16.51 1.13 2.28
CA VAL A 59 15.78 2.40 2.14
C VAL A 59 15.83 3.13 3.47
N THR A 60 16.27 4.38 3.43
CA THR A 60 16.34 5.24 4.62
C THR A 60 15.11 6.13 4.72
N LEU A 61 14.85 6.67 5.91
CA LEU A 61 13.80 7.67 6.08
C LEU A 61 14.04 8.91 5.21
N ALA A 62 15.29 9.30 5.00
CA ALA A 62 15.64 10.43 4.13
C ALA A 62 15.28 10.17 2.66
N ASP A 63 15.44 8.93 2.18
CA ASP A 63 15.00 8.55 0.83
C ASP A 63 13.48 8.70 0.69
N THR A 64 12.73 8.18 1.67
CA THR A 64 11.27 8.31 1.69
C THR A 64 10.85 9.78 1.73
N GLU A 65 11.43 10.59 2.62
CA GLU A 65 11.14 12.03 2.73
C GLU A 65 11.37 12.76 1.40
N TYR A 66 12.49 12.47 0.74
CA TYR A 66 12.82 13.05 -0.55
C TYR A 66 11.74 12.73 -1.59
N HIS A 67 11.36 11.46 -1.72
CA HIS A 67 10.36 11.04 -2.70
C HIS A 67 8.95 11.52 -2.36
N VAL A 68 8.58 11.62 -1.08
CA VAL A 68 7.33 12.27 -0.65
C VAL A 68 7.30 13.73 -1.11
N ALA A 69 8.37 14.48 -0.88
CA ALA A 69 8.43 15.89 -1.28
C ALA A 69 8.39 16.05 -2.82
N CYS A 70 8.96 15.12 -3.57
CA CYS A 70 8.84 15.09 -5.04
C CYS A 70 7.39 14.87 -5.48
N VAL A 71 6.74 13.82 -4.98
CA VAL A 71 5.35 13.47 -5.34
C VAL A 71 4.38 14.57 -4.91
N ALA A 72 4.54 15.14 -3.71
CA ALA A 72 3.67 16.19 -3.18
C ALA A 72 3.68 17.47 -4.04
N ARG A 73 4.75 17.73 -4.80
CA ARG A 73 4.81 18.86 -5.75
C ARG A 73 4.19 18.54 -7.12
N GLY A 74 4.11 17.26 -7.50
CA GLY A 74 3.65 16.83 -8.82
C GLY A 74 2.15 16.63 -8.97
N CYS A 75 1.40 16.61 -7.88
CA CYS A 75 -0.06 16.40 -7.89
C CYS A 75 -0.76 17.30 -6.87
N THR A 76 -2.08 17.44 -6.96
CA THR A 76 -2.92 18.28 -6.08
C THR A 76 -4.17 17.58 -5.54
N LYS A 77 -4.53 16.40 -6.08
CA LYS A 77 -5.77 15.66 -5.80
C LYS A 77 -5.58 14.29 -5.13
N PRO A 78 -4.72 13.36 -5.59
CA PRO A 78 -4.68 12.03 -5.00
C PRO A 78 -4.19 12.09 -3.57
N PHE A 79 -4.60 11.10 -2.78
CA PHE A 79 -4.16 10.95 -1.41
C PHE A 79 -2.70 10.47 -1.38
N ILE A 80 -1.85 11.09 -0.54
CA ILE A 80 -0.43 10.72 -0.44
C ILE A 80 -0.20 9.84 0.80
N LEU A 81 0.15 8.57 0.58
CA LEU A 81 0.55 7.61 1.60
C LEU A 81 2.07 7.37 1.52
N ALA A 82 2.77 7.38 2.64
CA ALA A 82 4.21 7.14 2.67
C ALA A 82 4.56 5.95 3.56
N ASP A 83 5.49 5.11 3.11
CA ASP A 83 6.01 4.05 3.95
C ASP A 83 6.91 4.58 5.06
N MET A 84 6.83 3.95 6.24
CA MET A 84 7.89 4.03 7.22
C MET A 84 8.89 2.91 6.90
N PRO A 85 10.11 3.23 6.44
CA PRO A 85 11.07 2.21 6.03
C PRO A 85 11.56 1.37 7.21
N PHE A 86 12.18 0.22 6.91
CA PHE A 86 12.72 -0.69 7.92
C PHE A 86 13.64 0.04 8.93
N GLY A 87 13.46 -0.25 10.21
CA GLY A 87 14.22 0.35 11.32
C GLY A 87 13.79 1.76 11.74
N SER A 88 12.80 2.36 11.05
CA SER A 88 12.34 3.73 11.35
C SER A 88 11.16 3.79 12.33
N PHE A 89 10.52 2.67 12.66
CA PHE A 89 9.34 2.66 13.55
C PHE A 89 9.29 1.49 14.53
N GLN A 90 10.06 0.44 14.27
CA GLN A 90 10.00 -0.81 15.02
C GLN A 90 10.65 -0.72 16.40
N GLU A 91 11.57 0.23 16.62
CA GLU A 91 12.30 0.37 17.89
C GLU A 91 11.36 0.78 19.03
N SER A 92 10.49 1.77 18.78
CA SER A 92 9.53 2.29 19.76
C SER A 92 8.46 3.14 19.11
N LYS A 93 7.30 3.26 19.77
CA LYS A 93 6.21 4.16 19.35
C LYS A 93 6.65 5.64 19.31
N GLU A 94 7.58 6.05 20.17
CA GLU A 94 8.17 7.39 20.19
C GLU A 94 9.07 7.64 18.97
N GLN A 95 9.87 6.65 18.56
CA GLN A 95 10.65 6.72 17.33
C GLN A 95 9.72 6.80 16.11
N ALA A 96 8.71 5.94 16.05
CA ALA A 96 7.70 5.95 14.99
C ALA A 96 7.04 7.32 14.84
N PHE A 97 6.67 7.97 15.96
CA PHE A 97 6.06 9.31 15.92
C PHE A 97 7.03 10.37 15.37
N ARG A 98 8.28 10.40 15.85
CA ARG A 98 9.29 11.36 15.35
C ARG A 98 9.49 11.24 13.85
N ASN A 99 9.56 10.01 13.35
CA ASN A 99 9.81 9.75 11.94
C ASN A 99 8.56 9.95 11.07
N ALA A 100 7.37 9.61 11.56
CA ALA A 100 6.12 9.89 10.86
C ALA A 100 5.88 11.40 10.70
N ALA A 101 6.19 12.19 11.74
CA ALA A 101 6.09 13.64 11.68
C ALA A 101 6.96 14.24 10.56
N ARG A 102 8.14 13.66 10.29
CA ARG A 102 9.01 14.10 9.18
C ARG A 102 8.39 13.79 7.81
N LEU A 103 7.78 12.62 7.62
CA LEU A 103 7.08 12.28 6.39
C LEU A 103 5.84 13.15 6.16
N LEU A 104 5.07 13.44 7.21
CA LEU A 104 3.94 14.37 7.14
C LEU A 104 4.43 15.78 6.76
N ALA A 105 5.52 16.25 7.36
CA ALA A 105 6.12 17.54 7.01
C ALA A 105 6.63 17.59 5.55
N ALA A 106 7.06 16.47 4.99
CA ALA A 106 7.46 16.35 3.59
C ALA A 106 6.27 16.36 2.61
N GLY A 107 5.04 16.12 3.09
CA GLY A 107 3.80 16.18 2.29
C GLY A 107 2.94 14.91 2.31
N ALA A 108 3.30 13.90 3.09
CA ALA A 108 2.44 12.73 3.28
C ALA A 108 1.18 13.08 4.09
N GLN A 109 0.07 12.41 3.81
CA GLN A 109 -1.20 12.57 4.54
C GLN A 109 -1.46 11.43 5.53
N MET A 110 -0.71 10.33 5.42
CA MET A 110 -0.76 9.15 6.28
C MET A 110 0.53 8.35 6.12
N VAL A 111 0.90 7.58 7.14
CA VAL A 111 2.03 6.65 7.08
C VAL A 111 1.57 5.20 6.99
N LYS A 112 2.34 4.33 6.31
CA LYS A 112 2.15 2.88 6.28
C LYS A 112 3.18 2.21 7.18
N LEU A 113 2.73 1.28 8.03
CA LEU A 113 3.55 0.47 8.93
C LEU A 113 3.34 -1.01 8.62
N GLU A 114 4.41 -1.79 8.63
CA GLU A 114 4.34 -3.24 8.50
C GLU A 114 4.29 -3.92 9.88
N GLY A 115 3.32 -4.79 10.11
CA GLY A 115 3.22 -5.59 11.32
C GLY A 115 1.79 -5.89 11.76
N GLY A 116 1.63 -7.02 12.45
CA GLY A 116 0.37 -7.48 13.06
C GLY A 116 0.15 -6.93 14.47
N ALA A 117 -0.33 -7.76 15.39
CA ALA A 117 -0.66 -7.39 16.78
C ALA A 117 0.44 -6.61 17.52
N HIS A 118 1.72 -6.88 17.26
CA HIS A 118 2.83 -6.20 17.92
C HIS A 118 2.94 -4.70 17.56
N MET A 119 2.28 -4.24 16.49
CA MET A 119 2.22 -2.82 16.09
C MET A 119 0.97 -2.08 16.59
N VAL A 120 0.12 -2.72 17.39
CA VAL A 120 -1.11 -2.12 17.94
C VAL A 120 -0.82 -0.91 18.83
N GLU A 121 0.17 -1.02 19.72
CA GLU A 121 0.55 0.09 20.62
C GLU A 121 1.06 1.30 19.83
N THR A 122 1.96 1.07 18.86
CA THR A 122 2.48 2.10 17.97
C THR A 122 1.38 2.76 17.14
N THR A 123 0.48 1.95 16.56
CA THR A 123 -0.67 2.46 15.78
C THR A 123 -1.52 3.41 16.61
N ARG A 124 -1.92 2.99 17.82
CA ARG A 124 -2.72 3.84 18.72
C ARG A 124 -1.99 5.13 19.08
N PHE A 125 -0.71 5.02 19.42
CA PHE A 125 0.10 6.16 19.83
C PHE A 125 0.20 7.24 18.73
N LEU A 126 0.33 6.83 17.47
CA LEU A 126 0.36 7.71 16.30
C LEU A 126 -1.01 8.37 16.07
N VAL A 127 -2.08 7.57 16.08
CA VAL A 127 -3.45 8.06 15.82
C VAL A 127 -3.88 9.07 16.88
N ASP A 128 -3.61 8.81 18.17
CA ASP A 128 -3.91 9.73 19.27
C ASP A 128 -3.17 11.09 19.15
N ARG A 129 -2.14 11.16 18.28
CA ARG A 129 -1.34 12.35 18.00
C ARG A 129 -1.60 12.94 16.61
N GLY A 130 -2.69 12.55 15.96
CA GLY A 130 -3.12 13.10 14.68
C GLY A 130 -2.38 12.54 13.46
N VAL A 131 -1.64 11.45 13.60
CA VAL A 131 -0.98 10.77 12.49
C VAL A 131 -1.88 9.63 12.01
N GLY A 132 -2.44 9.74 10.80
CA GLY A 132 -3.15 8.63 10.17
C GLY A 132 -2.22 7.44 9.94
N VAL A 133 -2.74 6.22 10.06
CA VAL A 133 -1.99 4.97 9.88
C VAL A 133 -2.69 4.03 8.88
N CYS A 134 -1.93 3.54 7.91
CA CYS A 134 -2.24 2.37 7.09
C CYS A 134 -1.49 1.17 7.67
N ALA A 135 -2.21 0.15 8.11
CA ALA A 135 -1.61 -1.06 8.67
C ALA A 135 -1.38 -2.10 7.56
N HIS A 136 -0.14 -2.54 7.36
CA HIS A 136 0.23 -3.56 6.38
C HIS A 136 0.42 -4.92 7.05
N ILE A 137 -0.45 -5.88 6.70
CA ILE A 137 -0.42 -7.28 7.16
C ILE A 137 -0.33 -8.27 5.99
N GLY A 138 -0.08 -9.55 6.30
CA GLY A 138 0.20 -10.56 5.29
C GLY A 138 1.69 -10.68 5.06
N LEU A 139 2.12 -10.77 3.80
CA LEU A 139 3.53 -10.73 3.46
C LEU A 139 4.03 -9.29 3.65
N THR A 140 4.86 -9.08 4.67
CA THR A 140 5.53 -7.79 4.93
C THR A 140 6.96 -7.83 4.38
N PRO A 141 7.28 -7.19 3.23
CA PRO A 141 8.61 -7.22 2.62
C PRO A 141 9.78 -6.86 3.55
N GLN A 142 9.57 -6.01 4.54
CA GLN A 142 10.59 -5.68 5.55
C GLN A 142 10.94 -6.87 6.47
N SER A 143 10.23 -7.98 6.36
CA SER A 143 10.48 -9.25 7.05
C SER A 143 10.91 -10.37 6.10
N VAL A 144 11.36 -10.06 4.87
CA VAL A 144 11.70 -11.05 3.84
C VAL A 144 12.70 -12.11 4.32
N HIS A 145 13.67 -11.73 5.16
CA HIS A 145 14.66 -12.65 5.71
C HIS A 145 14.06 -13.60 6.76
N THR A 146 13.13 -13.11 7.59
CA THR A 146 12.38 -13.92 8.55
C THR A 146 11.46 -14.92 7.85
N PHE A 147 10.82 -14.52 6.75
CA PHE A 147 9.98 -15.41 5.95
C PHE A 147 10.79 -16.37 5.04
N GLY A 148 12.08 -16.09 4.84
CA GLY A 148 12.92 -16.80 3.89
C GLY A 148 12.44 -16.62 2.45
N GLY A 149 12.08 -15.38 2.08
CA GLY A 149 11.61 -14.97 0.75
C GLY A 149 10.18 -14.45 0.71
N PHE A 150 9.75 -14.00 -0.48
CA PHE A 150 8.40 -13.50 -0.75
C PHE A 150 7.39 -14.66 -0.86
N LYS A 151 6.85 -15.10 0.27
CA LYS A 151 5.94 -16.25 0.36
C LYS A 151 4.52 -15.82 0.70
N VAL A 152 3.55 -16.52 0.11
CA VAL A 152 2.11 -16.34 0.42
C VAL A 152 1.85 -16.68 1.90
N GLN A 153 1.15 -15.79 2.60
CA GLN A 153 0.79 -15.89 4.02
C GLN A 153 -0.64 -16.40 4.21
N GLY A 154 -1.00 -16.84 5.43
CA GLY A 154 -2.39 -17.24 5.74
C GLY A 154 -2.82 -18.57 5.11
N LYS A 155 -1.90 -19.50 4.86
CA LYS A 155 -2.19 -20.79 4.20
C LYS A 155 -2.90 -21.83 5.09
N SER A 156 -2.77 -21.71 6.41
CA SER A 156 -3.47 -22.55 7.38
C SER A 156 -4.58 -21.77 8.05
N ASP A 157 -5.60 -22.47 8.57
CA ASP A 157 -6.72 -21.84 9.26
C ASP A 157 -6.24 -20.97 10.44
N ALA A 158 -5.30 -21.48 11.24
CA ALA A 158 -4.71 -20.71 12.35
C ALA A 158 -4.00 -19.42 11.88
N ALA A 159 -3.25 -19.48 10.76
CA ALA A 159 -2.60 -18.30 10.21
C ALA A 159 -3.61 -17.31 9.61
N ALA A 160 -4.68 -17.80 8.98
CA ALA A 160 -5.76 -16.98 8.48
C ALA A 160 -6.54 -16.30 9.62
N ASP A 161 -6.82 -17.02 10.70
CA ASP A 161 -7.47 -16.51 11.91
C ASP A 161 -6.62 -15.42 12.57
N GLN A 162 -5.29 -15.62 12.62
CA GLN A 162 -4.37 -14.60 13.14
C GLN A 162 -4.40 -13.32 12.29
N LEU A 163 -4.42 -13.41 10.96
CA LEU A 163 -4.53 -12.23 10.08
C LEU A 163 -5.83 -11.45 10.32
N VAL A 164 -6.94 -12.16 10.53
CA VAL A 164 -8.22 -11.52 10.88
C VAL A 164 -8.14 -10.85 12.26
N ALA A 165 -7.52 -11.51 13.24
CA ALA A 165 -7.34 -10.94 14.57
C ALA A 165 -6.45 -9.69 14.56
N ASP A 166 -5.32 -9.74 13.83
CA ASP A 166 -4.40 -8.63 13.66
C ASP A 166 -5.08 -7.42 13.01
N ALA A 167 -5.81 -7.64 11.91
CA ALA A 167 -6.56 -6.58 11.23
C ALA A 167 -7.55 -5.87 12.16
N LYS A 168 -8.32 -6.64 12.95
CA LYS A 168 -9.27 -6.09 13.92
C LYS A 168 -8.58 -5.33 15.04
N ALA A 169 -7.45 -5.84 15.54
CA ALA A 169 -6.70 -5.17 16.60
C ALA A 169 -6.09 -3.84 16.12
N LEU A 170 -5.58 -3.80 14.88
CA LEU A 170 -5.03 -2.59 14.26
C LEU A 170 -6.14 -1.58 13.94
N GLU A 171 -7.30 -2.02 13.45
CA GLU A 171 -8.47 -1.16 13.31
C GLU A 171 -8.91 -0.58 14.67
N GLN A 172 -9.00 -1.40 15.72
CA GLN A 172 -9.37 -0.95 17.06
C GLN A 172 -8.33 0.02 17.67
N ALA A 173 -7.08 -0.04 17.21
CA ALA A 173 -6.05 0.94 17.53
C ALA A 173 -6.17 2.25 16.72
N GLY A 174 -7.06 2.30 15.72
CA GLY A 174 -7.34 3.48 14.92
C GLY A 174 -6.71 3.50 13.53
N ALA A 175 -6.15 2.37 13.05
CA ALA A 175 -5.70 2.29 11.66
C ALA A 175 -6.84 2.65 10.71
N ALA A 176 -6.57 3.56 9.76
CA ALA A 176 -7.58 4.11 8.86
C ALA A 176 -7.76 3.30 7.57
N ILE A 177 -6.76 2.47 7.22
CA ILE A 177 -6.73 1.52 6.11
C ILE A 177 -5.97 0.27 6.57
N VAL A 178 -6.39 -0.90 6.08
CA VAL A 178 -5.61 -2.15 6.20
C VAL A 178 -5.14 -2.59 4.82
N LEU A 179 -3.83 -2.68 4.59
CA LEU A 179 -3.23 -3.22 3.38
C LEU A 179 -2.88 -4.69 3.59
N MET A 180 -3.21 -5.53 2.61
CA MET A 180 -3.02 -6.98 2.64
C MET A 180 -2.19 -7.43 1.43
N GLU A 181 -1.05 -8.05 1.70
CA GLU A 181 -0.14 -8.54 0.65
C GLU A 181 -0.01 -10.06 0.65
N ALA A 182 -0.05 -10.63 -0.56
CA ALA A 182 0.19 -12.04 -0.87
C ALA A 182 -0.45 -13.04 0.11
N MET A 183 -1.78 -13.15 0.07
CA MET A 183 -2.55 -14.10 0.88
C MET A 183 -3.72 -14.69 0.04
N PRO A 184 -4.27 -15.86 0.41
CA PRO A 184 -5.40 -16.43 -0.31
C PRO A 184 -6.57 -15.45 -0.40
N ALA A 185 -7.23 -15.41 -1.57
CA ALA A 185 -8.35 -14.48 -1.79
C ALA A 185 -9.49 -14.65 -0.77
N THR A 186 -9.73 -15.89 -0.33
CA THR A 186 -10.73 -16.21 0.69
C THR A 186 -10.37 -15.65 2.07
N VAL A 187 -9.08 -15.58 2.42
CA VAL A 187 -8.61 -14.99 3.68
C VAL A 187 -8.74 -13.48 3.64
N ALA A 188 -8.35 -12.84 2.54
CA ALA A 188 -8.52 -11.40 2.34
C ALA A 188 -10.00 -10.97 2.38
N ALA A 189 -10.91 -11.78 1.83
CA ALA A 189 -12.35 -11.57 1.94
C ALA A 189 -12.83 -11.63 3.39
N ARG A 190 -12.34 -12.61 4.18
CA ARG A 190 -12.65 -12.72 5.62
C ARG A 190 -12.17 -11.51 6.40
N VAL A 191 -10.95 -11.02 6.12
CA VAL A 191 -10.42 -9.80 6.75
C VAL A 191 -11.28 -8.59 6.37
N THR A 192 -11.58 -8.40 5.08
CA THR A 192 -12.42 -7.29 4.60
C THR A 192 -13.82 -7.29 5.22
N ALA A 193 -14.41 -8.46 5.45
CA ALA A 193 -15.70 -8.56 6.14
C ALA A 193 -15.62 -8.28 7.65
N ALA A 194 -14.44 -8.45 8.25
CA ALA A 194 -14.25 -8.33 9.70
C ALA A 194 -13.90 -6.92 10.18
N VAL A 195 -13.45 -6.03 9.28
CA VAL A 195 -13.11 -4.64 9.56
C VAL A 195 -14.06 -3.68 8.82
N LYS A 196 -14.24 -2.47 9.35
CA LYS A 196 -15.05 -1.39 8.79
C LYS A 196 -14.23 -0.38 7.98
N VAL A 197 -12.92 -0.34 8.19
CA VAL A 197 -12.00 0.48 7.41
C VAL A 197 -11.72 -0.12 6.04
N PRO A 198 -11.39 0.70 5.02
CA PRO A 198 -11.06 0.19 3.70
C PRO A 198 -9.89 -0.79 3.74
N THR A 199 -10.02 -1.88 2.99
CA THR A 199 -8.92 -2.83 2.74
C THR A 199 -8.30 -2.62 1.37
N ILE A 200 -6.97 -2.65 1.27
CA ILE A 200 -6.24 -2.53 0.00
C ILE A 200 -5.48 -3.83 -0.24
N GLY A 201 -5.70 -4.48 -1.38
CA GLY A 201 -5.05 -5.74 -1.72
C GLY A 201 -3.91 -5.60 -2.72
N ILE A 202 -2.89 -6.44 -2.56
CA ILE A 202 -1.87 -6.75 -3.59
C ILE A 202 -1.59 -8.25 -3.53
N GLY A 203 -2.05 -8.99 -4.53
CA GLY A 203 -2.08 -10.46 -4.43
C GLY A 203 -2.99 -10.96 -3.31
N ALA A 204 -4.13 -10.29 -3.09
CA ALA A 204 -5.12 -10.61 -2.07
C ALA A 204 -6.53 -10.82 -2.68
N GLY A 205 -6.62 -11.02 -4.00
CA GLY A 205 -7.89 -11.21 -4.70
C GLY A 205 -8.74 -9.94 -4.82
N LEU A 206 -10.00 -10.13 -5.24
CA LEU A 206 -10.90 -9.06 -5.66
C LEU A 206 -11.77 -8.51 -4.52
N ASP A 207 -12.00 -9.30 -3.47
CA ASP A 207 -12.93 -9.03 -2.37
C ASP A 207 -12.31 -8.16 -1.27
N VAL A 208 -11.74 -7.04 -1.70
CA VAL A 208 -11.10 -5.98 -0.89
C VAL A 208 -11.65 -4.61 -1.31
N SER A 209 -11.48 -3.55 -0.50
CA SER A 209 -12.00 -2.21 -0.89
C SER A 209 -11.23 -1.55 -2.03
N GLY A 210 -9.99 -1.95 -2.31
CA GLY A 210 -9.18 -1.40 -3.39
C GLY A 210 -7.95 -2.24 -3.69
N GLN A 211 -7.19 -1.84 -4.70
CA GLN A 211 -5.99 -2.55 -5.15
C GLN A 211 -4.78 -1.63 -5.13
N VAL A 212 -3.60 -2.20 -4.92
CA VAL A 212 -2.32 -1.53 -5.11
C VAL A 212 -1.39 -2.37 -5.98
N LEU A 213 -0.61 -1.70 -6.84
CA LEU A 213 0.53 -2.30 -7.53
C LEU A 213 1.72 -1.33 -7.53
N VAL A 214 2.91 -1.89 -7.71
CA VAL A 214 4.11 -1.10 -8.00
C VAL A 214 3.98 -0.54 -9.42
N LEU A 215 4.12 0.77 -9.58
CA LEU A 215 3.94 1.44 -10.88
C LEU A 215 4.86 0.87 -11.97
N HIS A 216 6.10 0.55 -11.61
CA HIS A 216 7.08 -0.02 -12.53
C HIS A 216 6.70 -1.42 -13.03
N ASP A 217 5.89 -2.15 -12.25
CA ASP A 217 5.42 -3.48 -12.63
C ASP A 217 4.26 -3.41 -13.61
N ILE A 218 3.31 -2.48 -13.42
CA ILE A 218 2.21 -2.30 -14.39
C ILE A 218 2.72 -1.74 -15.72
N LEU A 219 3.85 -1.03 -15.70
CA LEU A 219 4.50 -0.48 -16.88
C LEU A 219 5.56 -1.40 -17.49
N ASP A 220 5.87 -2.53 -16.83
CA ASP A 220 6.89 -3.50 -17.24
C ASP A 220 8.28 -2.90 -17.45
N LEU A 221 8.67 -1.97 -16.58
CA LEU A 221 9.94 -1.24 -16.66
C LEU A 221 11.09 -1.98 -15.96
N TYR A 222 10.80 -2.62 -14.82
CA TYR A 222 11.82 -3.35 -14.06
C TYR A 222 11.99 -4.78 -14.59
N PRO A 223 13.22 -5.23 -14.92
CA PRO A 223 13.43 -6.53 -15.53
C PRO A 223 13.15 -7.70 -14.58
N GLY A 224 12.93 -8.89 -15.14
CA GLY A 224 12.83 -10.14 -14.39
C GLY A 224 11.42 -10.73 -14.34
N LYS A 225 11.31 -11.88 -13.68
CA LYS A 225 10.04 -12.61 -13.56
C LYS A 225 9.09 -11.85 -12.64
N LYS A 226 7.96 -11.40 -13.19
CA LYS A 226 6.91 -10.74 -12.42
C LYS A 226 6.22 -11.71 -11.46
N ALA A 227 5.79 -11.18 -10.31
CA ALA A 227 4.96 -11.92 -9.38
C ALA A 227 3.61 -12.28 -10.02
N ARG A 228 3.00 -13.39 -9.59
CA ARG A 228 1.73 -13.89 -10.15
C ARG A 228 0.61 -12.84 -10.12
N PHE A 229 0.59 -11.99 -9.10
CA PHE A 229 -0.46 -10.98 -8.91
C PHE A 229 -0.29 -9.71 -9.77
N VAL A 230 0.80 -9.60 -10.54
CA VAL A 230 1.09 -8.44 -11.38
C VAL A 230 0.49 -8.63 -12.77
N LYS A 231 -0.05 -7.54 -13.33
CA LYS A 231 -0.44 -7.44 -14.74
C LYS A 231 0.33 -6.29 -15.40
N ASN A 232 0.91 -6.54 -16.57
CA ASN A 232 1.44 -5.49 -17.45
C ASN A 232 0.27 -4.79 -18.15
N PHE A 233 0.01 -3.53 -17.78
CA PHE A 233 -1.00 -2.67 -18.39
C PHE A 233 -0.44 -1.79 -19.52
N MET A 234 0.88 -1.72 -19.68
CA MET A 234 1.52 -1.04 -20.81
C MET A 234 1.42 -1.84 -22.11
N ALA A 235 1.35 -3.17 -22.03
CA ALA A 235 1.16 -4.04 -23.18
C ALA A 235 -0.12 -3.67 -23.96
N GLY A 236 0.06 -3.12 -25.17
CA GLY A 236 -1.03 -2.68 -26.03
C GLY A 236 -1.60 -1.28 -25.72
N ALA A 237 -1.11 -0.59 -24.69
CA ALA A 237 -1.49 0.79 -24.41
C ALA A 237 -0.75 1.78 -25.33
N PRO A 238 -1.42 2.83 -25.84
CA PRO A 238 -0.78 3.83 -26.71
C PRO A 238 0.15 4.80 -25.96
N SER A 239 0.08 4.85 -24.64
CA SER A 239 0.91 5.72 -23.79
C SER A 239 0.93 5.23 -22.35
N ILE A 240 1.87 5.76 -21.56
CA ILE A 240 1.94 5.52 -20.10
C ILE A 240 0.65 5.95 -19.40
N GLN A 241 0.11 7.12 -19.77
CA GLN A 241 -1.14 7.61 -19.19
C GLN A 241 -2.29 6.63 -19.48
N ALA A 242 -2.42 6.15 -20.71
CA ALA A 242 -3.44 5.18 -21.09
C ALA A 242 -3.29 3.83 -20.36
N ALA A 243 -2.05 3.39 -20.08
CA ALA A 243 -1.79 2.20 -19.29
C ALA A 243 -2.28 2.36 -17.83
N ILE A 244 -2.01 3.52 -17.22
CA ILE A 244 -2.46 3.81 -15.86
C ILE A 244 -3.99 3.96 -15.81
N GLU A 245 -4.60 4.63 -16.79
CA GLU A 245 -6.06 4.72 -16.93
C GLU A 245 -6.70 3.33 -17.07
N ALA A 246 -6.07 2.43 -17.83
CA ALA A 246 -6.52 1.05 -17.97
C ALA A 246 -6.45 0.27 -16.64
N TYR A 247 -5.41 0.49 -15.82
CA TYR A 247 -5.32 -0.05 -14.47
C TYR A 247 -6.47 0.45 -13.59
N VAL A 248 -6.65 1.78 -13.51
CA VAL A 248 -7.71 2.41 -12.71
C VAL A 248 -9.09 1.88 -13.14
N LYS A 249 -9.36 1.84 -14.44
CA LYS A 249 -10.61 1.30 -14.99
C LYS A 249 -10.82 -0.16 -14.62
N ALA A 250 -9.80 -1.00 -14.72
CA ALA A 250 -9.90 -2.42 -14.42
C ALA A 250 -10.18 -2.69 -12.93
N VAL A 251 -9.54 -1.92 -12.03
CA VAL A 251 -9.81 -1.98 -10.58
C VAL A 251 -11.26 -1.57 -10.30
N LYS A 252 -11.70 -0.42 -10.84
CA LYS A 252 -13.07 0.09 -10.62
C LYS A 252 -14.15 -0.80 -11.22
N ALA A 253 -13.89 -1.41 -12.37
CA ALA A 253 -14.78 -2.37 -13.03
C ALA A 253 -14.72 -3.79 -12.42
N LYS A 254 -13.86 -4.01 -11.41
CA LYS A 254 -13.64 -5.31 -10.78
C LYS A 254 -13.20 -6.40 -11.77
N THR A 255 -12.53 -6.02 -12.85
CA THR A 255 -11.91 -6.95 -13.82
C THR A 255 -10.43 -7.19 -13.55
N PHE A 256 -9.86 -6.43 -12.61
CA PHE A 256 -8.54 -6.70 -12.03
C PHE A 256 -8.63 -6.62 -10.49
N PRO A 257 -8.00 -7.56 -9.75
CA PRO A 257 -7.31 -8.76 -10.22
C PRO A 257 -8.26 -9.82 -10.79
N GLY A 258 -7.81 -10.54 -11.83
CA GLY A 258 -8.46 -11.75 -12.35
C GLY A 258 -8.04 -13.02 -11.58
N PRO A 259 -8.69 -14.18 -11.81
CA PRO A 259 -8.35 -15.45 -11.16
C PRO A 259 -6.87 -15.87 -11.31
N GLU A 260 -6.27 -15.52 -12.45
CA GLU A 260 -4.85 -15.76 -12.75
C GLU A 260 -3.91 -14.99 -11.82
N HIS A 261 -4.38 -13.87 -11.26
CA HIS A 261 -3.64 -12.97 -10.37
C HIS A 261 -3.92 -13.21 -8.86
N ALA A 262 -4.80 -14.16 -8.53
CA ALA A 262 -5.17 -14.50 -7.15
C ALA A 262 -4.40 -15.74 -6.63
N PHE A 263 -4.27 -15.86 -5.32
CA PHE A 263 -3.75 -17.05 -4.64
C PHE A 263 -4.88 -17.87 -4.00
#